data_AF-A0A3S5IRU0-F1
#
_entry.id   AF-A0A3S5IRU0-F1
#
_cell.length_a   1.000
_cell.length_b   1.000
_cell.length_c   1.000
_cell.angle_alpha   90.00
_cell.angle_beta   90.00
_cell.angle_gamma   90.00
#
_symmetry.space_group_name_H-M   'P 1'
#
loop_
_entity.id
_entity.type
_entity.pdbx_description
1 polymer ?
#
loop_
_entity_poly.entity_id
_entity_poly.type
_entity_poly.pdbx_seq_one_letter_code
_entity_poly.pdbx_strand_id
1 'polypeptide(L)'
;MSAESQYQQAEGKINRFLFKDYEGAMELFEAAAVRFKFAKDYNRAGEAYIRASDCAVKCKNKLIACQAHAKAVNAYMKTDLNQAAQILDAATALQIDSNKLSDAAKLEEEFAEALCKVSRGMEAIPHYEKATQYFSAENMKYRTQACMAAMAKIYGENDMFDKALALYEEVGNMAADGSLPYQAKEFFFRAMLCRFAIVTDDNRLEKGAEALEALETYMARDKYLKNTRETEFLQMCAEAVEGADMNKFDAAVSLLNDLHMLDEWKSHVLLVVKKNIESIR
;
A
#
# COMPACT_ATOMS: atom_id res chain seq x y z
N MET A 1 -8.17 -28.59 28.10
CA MET A 1 -7.34 -27.54 28.72
C MET A 1 -7.73 -26.22 28.05
N SER A 2 -8.05 -25.15 28.79
CA SER A 2 -8.41 -23.85 28.18
C SER A 2 -7.17 -23.11 27.67
N ALA A 3 -7.34 -22.13 26.78
CA ALA A 3 -6.24 -21.27 26.33
C ALA A 3 -5.53 -20.59 27.52
N GLU A 4 -6.32 -20.05 28.45
CA GLU A 4 -5.81 -19.40 29.66
C GLU A 4 -5.00 -20.34 30.55
N SER A 5 -5.47 -21.58 30.74
CA SER A 5 -4.73 -22.56 31.53
C SER A 5 -3.40 -22.98 30.90
N GLN A 6 -3.28 -22.94 29.56
CA GLN A 6 -1.99 -23.17 28.89
C GLN A 6 -1.06 -21.97 29.05
N TYR A 7 -1.60 -20.76 28.91
CA TYR A 7 -0.85 -19.52 29.12
C TYR A 7 -0.26 -19.45 30.53
N GLN A 8 -1.07 -19.73 31.56
CA GLN A 8 -0.62 -19.74 32.95
C GLN A 8 0.42 -20.83 33.24
N GLN A 9 0.29 -22.02 32.61
CA GLN A 9 1.30 -23.06 32.72
C GLN A 9 2.63 -22.64 32.06
N ALA A 10 2.58 -21.93 30.94
CA ALA A 10 3.75 -21.38 30.28
C ALA A 10 4.45 -20.33 31.16
N GLU A 11 3.70 -19.39 31.75
CA GLU A 11 4.21 -18.44 32.75
C GLU A 11 4.88 -19.15 33.92
N GLY A 12 4.27 -20.21 34.43
CA GLY A 12 4.82 -21.04 35.50
C GLY A 12 6.17 -21.69 35.14
N LYS A 13 6.45 -21.95 33.86
CA LYS A 13 7.73 -22.53 33.41
C LYS A 13 8.86 -21.50 33.33
N ILE A 14 8.56 -20.25 33.00
CA ILE A 14 9.57 -19.17 32.90
C ILE A 14 9.81 -18.44 34.23
N ASN A 15 8.88 -18.53 35.18
CA ASN A 15 8.97 -17.89 36.50
C ASN A 15 9.56 -18.81 37.59
N ARG A 16 10.10 -19.99 37.23
CA ARG A 16 10.77 -20.88 38.18
C ARG A 16 12.07 -20.27 38.71
N PHE A 17 12.35 -20.50 40.00
CA PHE A 17 13.55 -20.02 40.67
C PHE A 17 14.83 -20.71 40.15
N LEU A 18 14.76 -22.01 39.87
CA LEU A 18 15.82 -22.82 39.28
C LEU A 18 15.30 -23.53 38.02
N PHE A 19 16.15 -23.67 37.00
CA PHE A 19 15.85 -24.37 35.74
C PHE A 19 14.60 -23.86 35.01
N LYS A 20 14.67 -22.63 34.51
CA LYS A 20 13.64 -22.05 33.64
C LYS A 20 13.55 -22.84 32.34
N ASP A 21 12.35 -23.28 32.01
CA ASP A 21 12.06 -24.10 30.83
C ASP A 21 11.44 -23.23 29.73
N TYR A 22 12.29 -22.50 29.01
CA TYR A 22 11.87 -21.60 27.93
C TYR A 22 11.32 -22.35 26.72
N GLU A 23 11.85 -23.55 26.43
CA GLU A 23 11.39 -24.35 25.29
C GLU A 23 9.98 -24.90 25.54
N GLY A 24 9.72 -25.50 26.70
CA GLY A 24 8.38 -25.95 27.06
C GLY A 24 7.39 -24.80 27.28
N ALA A 25 7.85 -23.61 27.68
CA ALA A 25 7.01 -22.42 27.77
C ALA A 25 6.61 -21.90 26.38
N MET A 26 7.56 -21.84 25.45
CA MET A 26 7.34 -21.41 24.07
C MET A 26 6.22 -22.23 23.40
N GLU A 27 6.28 -23.57 23.50
CA GLU A 27 5.25 -24.45 22.93
C GLU A 27 3.86 -24.21 23.55
N LEU A 28 3.80 -23.99 24.87
CA LEU A 28 2.54 -23.73 25.58
C LEU A 28 1.97 -22.35 25.24
N PHE A 29 2.81 -21.31 25.11
CA PHE A 29 2.39 -19.99 24.67
C PHE A 29 1.86 -20.04 23.23
N GLU A 30 2.54 -20.73 22.31
CA GLU A 30 2.06 -20.88 20.93
C GLU A 30 0.72 -21.64 20.87
N ALA A 31 0.58 -22.72 21.64
CA ALA A 31 -0.67 -23.46 21.73
C ALA A 31 -1.82 -22.60 22.31
N ALA A 32 -1.53 -21.79 23.33
CA ALA A 32 -2.49 -20.85 23.90
C ALA A 32 -2.90 -19.78 22.86
N ALA A 33 -1.93 -19.20 22.16
CA ALA A 33 -2.14 -18.17 21.14
C ALA A 33 -3.06 -18.66 20.02
N VAL A 34 -2.84 -19.88 19.53
CA VAL A 34 -3.70 -20.52 18.51
C VAL A 34 -5.14 -20.65 19.01
N ARG A 35 -5.34 -21.04 20.27
CA ARG A 35 -6.68 -21.16 20.86
C ARG A 35 -7.35 -19.81 21.09
N PHE A 36 -6.62 -18.80 21.55
CA PHE A 36 -7.14 -17.43 21.65
C PHE A 36 -7.58 -16.90 20.28
N LYS A 37 -6.77 -17.13 19.23
CA LYS A 37 -7.11 -16.79 17.86
C LYS A 37 -8.38 -17.50 17.37
N PHE A 38 -8.55 -18.79 17.66
CA PHE A 38 -9.80 -19.52 17.32
C PHE A 38 -11.02 -18.95 18.06
N ALA A 39 -10.84 -18.48 19.29
CA ALA A 39 -11.87 -17.79 20.05
C ALA A 39 -12.08 -16.32 19.62
N LYS A 40 -11.35 -15.84 18.60
CA LYS A 40 -11.33 -14.44 18.11
C LYS A 40 -10.83 -13.43 19.16
N ASP A 41 -10.17 -13.89 20.21
CA ASP A 41 -9.47 -13.03 21.16
C ASP A 41 -8.07 -12.72 20.62
N TYR A 42 -8.00 -11.84 19.62
CA TYR A 42 -6.74 -11.53 18.94
C TYR A 42 -5.76 -10.76 19.83
N ASN A 43 -6.24 -10.02 20.83
CA ASN A 43 -5.38 -9.33 21.79
C ASN A 43 -4.60 -10.33 22.64
N ARG A 44 -5.28 -11.32 23.23
CA ARG A 44 -4.62 -12.39 23.99
C ARG A 44 -3.77 -13.30 23.09
N ALA A 45 -4.20 -13.54 21.84
CA ALA A 45 -3.39 -14.26 20.89
C ALA A 45 -2.07 -13.54 20.59
N GLY A 46 -2.13 -12.23 20.35
CA GLY A 46 -0.96 -11.38 20.13
C GLY A 46 0.00 -11.41 21.31
N GLU A 47 -0.51 -11.23 22.53
CA GLU A 47 0.28 -11.27 23.76
C GLU A 47 0.99 -12.63 23.90
N ALA A 48 0.25 -13.73 23.74
CA ALA A 48 0.82 -15.08 23.81
C ALA A 48 1.87 -15.34 22.73
N TYR A 49 1.69 -14.83 21.51
CA TYR A 49 2.72 -14.92 20.47
C TYR A 49 3.98 -14.11 20.80
N ILE A 50 3.86 -12.92 21.41
CA ILE A 50 5.03 -12.17 21.90
C ILE A 50 5.78 -13.00 22.95
N ARG A 51 5.06 -13.58 23.93
CA ARG A 51 5.69 -14.41 24.97
C ARG A 51 6.38 -15.65 24.39
N ALA A 52 5.77 -16.28 23.39
CA ALA A 52 6.40 -17.39 22.66
C ALA A 52 7.69 -16.93 21.95
N SER A 53 7.65 -15.75 21.31
CA SER A 53 8.82 -15.15 20.67
C SER A 53 9.95 -14.86 21.67
N ASP A 54 9.63 -14.23 22.81
CA ASP A 54 10.61 -13.93 23.86
C ASP A 54 11.32 -15.21 24.33
N CYS A 55 10.56 -16.29 24.51
CA CYS A 55 11.11 -17.60 24.85
C CYS A 55 12.02 -18.15 23.74
N ALA A 56 11.60 -18.04 22.47
CA ALA A 56 12.39 -18.45 21.32
C ALA A 56 13.73 -17.69 21.23
N VAL A 57 13.73 -16.39 21.52
CA VAL A 57 14.97 -15.57 21.61
C VAL A 57 15.87 -16.09 22.73
N LYS A 58 15.34 -16.43 23.92
CA LYS A 58 16.13 -17.04 25.01
C LYS A 58 16.71 -18.40 24.62
N CYS A 59 15.99 -19.18 23.83
CA CYS A 59 16.46 -20.44 23.26
C CYS A 59 17.40 -20.26 22.05
N LYS A 60 17.72 -19.02 21.64
CA LYS A 60 18.50 -18.69 20.43
C LYS A 60 17.90 -19.26 19.13
N ASN A 61 16.59 -19.50 19.12
CA ASN A 61 15.87 -19.98 17.94
C ASN A 61 15.27 -18.80 17.16
N LYS A 62 16.11 -18.17 16.31
CA LYS A 62 15.71 -17.01 15.49
C LYS A 62 14.51 -17.31 14.59
N LEU A 63 14.45 -18.51 14.02
CA LEU A 63 13.39 -18.90 13.10
C LEU A 63 12.01 -18.82 13.77
N ILE A 64 11.88 -19.42 14.95
CA ILE A 64 10.62 -19.41 15.69
C ILE A 64 10.31 -18.01 16.22
N ALA A 65 11.32 -17.27 16.70
CA ALA A 65 11.14 -15.89 17.15
C ALA A 65 10.54 -14.99 16.06
N CYS A 66 11.10 -15.02 14.84
CA CYS A 66 10.56 -14.26 13.70
C CYS A 66 9.11 -14.65 13.38
N GLN A 67 8.81 -15.96 13.34
CA GLN A 67 7.47 -16.45 13.03
C GLN A 67 6.45 -16.05 14.10
N ALA A 68 6.83 -16.14 15.38
CA ALA A 68 5.97 -15.77 16.49
C ALA A 68 5.69 -14.25 16.52
N HIS A 69 6.70 -13.41 16.32
CA HIS A 69 6.48 -11.95 16.22
C HIS A 69 5.57 -11.57 15.04
N ALA A 70 5.78 -12.15 13.85
CA ALA A 70 4.91 -11.87 12.70
C ALA A 70 3.45 -12.31 12.98
N LYS A 71 3.25 -13.47 13.63
CA LYS A 71 1.93 -13.91 14.08
C LYS A 71 1.31 -12.94 15.10
N ALA A 72 2.11 -12.35 15.98
CA ALA A 72 1.66 -11.35 16.94
C ALA A 72 1.18 -10.07 16.24
N VAL A 73 1.98 -9.52 15.31
CA VAL A 73 1.60 -8.34 14.49
C VAL A 73 0.29 -8.63 13.77
N ASN A 74 0.17 -9.79 13.12
CA ASN A 74 -1.04 -10.18 12.39
C ASN A 74 -2.27 -10.35 13.28
N ALA A 75 -2.09 -10.70 14.55
CA ALA A 75 -3.18 -10.73 15.53
C ALA A 75 -3.61 -9.31 15.92
N TYR A 76 -2.66 -8.45 16.30
CA TYR A 76 -2.98 -7.07 16.68
C TYR A 76 -3.52 -6.23 15.53
N MET A 77 -3.13 -6.49 14.27
CA MET A 77 -3.74 -5.83 13.11
C MET A 77 -5.26 -6.04 13.00
N LYS A 78 -5.83 -7.04 13.69
CA LYS A 78 -7.28 -7.28 13.73
C LYS A 78 -8.01 -6.49 14.81
N THR A 79 -7.31 -5.94 15.79
CA THR A 79 -7.92 -5.36 17.00
C THR A 79 -7.33 -4.01 17.40
N ASP A 80 -6.02 -3.83 17.30
CA ASP A 80 -5.29 -2.64 17.71
C ASP A 80 -4.08 -2.39 16.81
N LEU A 81 -4.25 -1.47 15.86
CA LEU A 81 -3.18 -1.08 14.91
C LEU A 81 -2.03 -0.34 15.58
N ASN A 82 -2.26 0.34 16.71
CA ASN A 82 -1.19 1.04 17.42
C ASN A 82 -0.30 0.03 18.13
N GLN A 83 -0.90 -0.99 18.74
CA GLN A 83 -0.14 -2.10 19.33
C GLN A 83 0.59 -2.91 18.24
N ALA A 84 -0.04 -3.14 17.09
CA ALA A 84 0.61 -3.79 15.96
C ALA A 84 1.84 -3.00 15.47
N ALA A 85 1.75 -1.67 15.34
CA ALA A 85 2.87 -0.81 14.96
C ALA A 85 4.07 -0.94 15.91
N GLN A 86 3.82 -0.95 17.23
CA GLN A 86 4.90 -1.10 18.23
C GLN A 86 5.66 -2.42 18.09
N ILE A 87 4.96 -3.49 17.70
CA ILE A 87 5.56 -4.82 17.57
C ILE A 87 6.18 -5.00 16.17
N LEU A 88 5.64 -4.31 15.17
CA LEU A 88 6.09 -4.38 13.78
C LEU A 88 7.57 -4.06 13.65
N ASP A 89 8.05 -2.96 14.24
CA ASP A 89 9.46 -2.56 14.17
C ASP A 89 10.39 -3.64 14.77
N ALA A 90 10.00 -4.28 15.87
CA ALA A 90 10.75 -5.38 16.45
C ALA A 90 10.71 -6.63 15.55
N ALA A 91 9.56 -6.93 14.95
CA ALA A 91 9.38 -8.07 14.07
C ALA A 91 10.21 -7.95 12.78
N THR A 92 10.20 -6.78 12.14
CA THR A 92 10.95 -6.51 10.90
C THR A 92 12.44 -6.47 11.17
N ALA A 93 12.89 -5.85 12.27
CA ALA A 93 14.30 -5.89 12.68
C ALA A 93 14.80 -7.33 12.87
N LEU A 94 14.05 -8.18 13.57
CA LEU A 94 14.40 -9.59 13.75
C LEU A 94 14.45 -10.37 12.43
N GLN A 95 13.54 -10.08 11.49
CA GLN A 95 13.53 -10.70 10.16
C GLN A 95 14.73 -10.26 9.32
N ILE A 96 15.07 -8.97 9.34
CA ILE A 96 16.26 -8.42 8.65
C ILE A 96 17.54 -9.05 9.21
N ASP A 97 17.69 -9.11 10.54
CA ASP A 97 18.82 -9.76 11.24
C ASP A 97 18.91 -11.28 11.00
N SER A 98 17.84 -11.87 10.46
CA SER A 98 17.74 -13.28 10.08
C SER A 98 17.81 -13.49 8.57
N ASN A 99 18.18 -12.46 7.79
CA ASN A 99 18.26 -12.48 6.34
C ASN A 99 16.93 -12.86 5.65
N LYS A 100 15.82 -12.39 6.23
CA LYS A 100 14.45 -12.60 5.73
C LYS A 100 13.82 -11.29 5.28
N LEU A 101 14.53 -10.55 4.43
CA LEU A 101 14.12 -9.22 3.97
C LEU A 101 12.77 -9.23 3.25
N SER A 102 12.51 -10.27 2.45
CA SER A 102 11.21 -10.45 1.77
C SER A 102 10.04 -10.73 2.72
N ASP A 103 10.29 -11.30 3.91
CA ASP A 103 9.24 -11.48 4.93
C ASP A 103 8.98 -10.17 5.69
N ALA A 104 10.02 -9.36 5.93
CA ALA A 104 9.87 -8.01 6.49
C ALA A 104 9.09 -7.09 5.56
N ALA A 105 9.38 -7.13 4.26
CA ALA A 105 8.67 -6.38 3.24
C ALA A 105 7.17 -6.71 3.21
N LYS A 106 6.83 -8.00 3.26
CA LYS A 106 5.43 -8.46 3.33
C LYS A 106 4.72 -7.96 4.58
N LEU A 107 5.40 -7.97 5.72
CA LEU A 107 4.80 -7.55 6.99
C LEU A 107 4.50 -6.05 7.01
N GLU A 108 5.41 -5.23 6.47
CA GLU A 108 5.20 -3.79 6.26
C GLU A 108 4.05 -3.53 5.26
N GLU A 109 4.01 -4.27 4.15
CA GLU A 109 2.92 -4.22 3.14
C GLU A 109 1.55 -4.58 3.76
N GLU A 110 1.47 -5.68 4.51
CA GLU A 110 0.24 -6.12 5.18
C GLU A 110 -0.25 -5.10 6.22
N PHE A 111 0.68 -4.46 6.94
CA PHE A 111 0.35 -3.40 7.91
C PHE A 111 -0.15 -2.13 7.22
N ALA A 112 0.49 -1.72 6.12
CA ALA A 112 0.06 -0.60 5.29
C ALA A 112 -1.36 -0.83 4.74
N GLU A 113 -1.67 -2.03 4.25
CA GLU A 113 -3.03 -2.39 3.84
C GLU A 113 -4.05 -2.33 4.97
N ALA A 114 -3.66 -2.72 6.19
CA ALA A 114 -4.53 -2.68 7.36
C ALA A 114 -4.89 -1.23 7.73
N LEU A 115 -3.93 -0.30 7.63
CA LEU A 115 -4.16 1.14 7.79
C LEU A 115 -5.12 1.67 6.72
N CYS A 116 -4.93 1.31 5.45
CA CYS A 116 -5.83 1.71 4.36
C CYS A 116 -7.27 1.24 4.58
N LYS A 117 -7.47 0.00 5.08
CA LYS A 117 -8.80 -0.56 5.36
C LYS A 117 -9.60 0.22 6.42
N VAL A 118 -8.92 0.99 7.28
CA VAL A 118 -9.54 1.85 8.29
C VAL A 118 -9.44 3.34 7.93
N SER A 119 -9.28 3.66 6.63
CA SER A 119 -9.19 5.04 6.12
C SER A 119 -8.01 5.85 6.69
N ARG A 120 -6.93 5.17 7.13
CA ARG A 120 -5.67 5.80 7.59
C ARG A 120 -4.59 5.73 6.50
N GLY A 121 -4.96 6.01 5.25
CA GLY A 121 -4.09 5.83 4.07
C GLY A 121 -2.79 6.61 4.16
N MET A 122 -2.83 7.88 4.60
CA MET A 122 -1.61 8.69 4.73
C MET A 122 -0.60 8.12 5.74
N GLU A 123 -1.07 7.43 6.78
CA GLU A 123 -0.19 6.74 7.73
C GLU A 123 0.43 5.47 7.13
N ALA A 124 -0.16 4.90 6.08
CA ALA A 124 0.34 3.70 5.39
C ALA A 124 1.54 3.98 4.46
N ILE A 125 1.71 5.23 4.01
CA ILE A 125 2.79 5.65 3.10
C ILE A 125 4.19 5.21 3.59
N PRO A 126 4.65 5.55 4.82
CA PRO A 126 5.99 5.16 5.26
C PRO A 126 6.20 3.64 5.32
N HIS A 127 5.13 2.88 5.54
CA HIS A 127 5.18 1.41 5.53
C HIS A 127 5.29 0.85 4.10
N TYR A 128 4.55 1.41 3.15
CA TYR A 128 4.73 1.09 1.73
C TYR A 128 6.10 1.53 1.18
N GLU A 129 6.69 2.63 1.67
CA GLU A 129 8.06 3.05 1.31
C GLU A 129 9.09 2.02 1.76
N LYS A 130 9.03 1.57 3.03
CA LYS A 130 9.86 0.48 3.53
C LYS A 130 9.67 -0.81 2.74
N ALA A 131 8.42 -1.21 2.48
CA ALA A 131 8.11 -2.41 1.69
C ALA A 131 8.68 -2.31 0.27
N THR A 132 8.52 -1.16 -0.40
CA THR A 132 9.10 -0.85 -1.72
C THR A 132 10.62 -1.01 -1.70
N GLN A 133 11.30 -0.44 -0.70
CA GLN A 133 12.75 -0.53 -0.54
C GLN A 133 13.20 -1.99 -0.39
N TYR A 134 12.54 -2.76 0.48
CA TYR A 134 12.91 -4.14 0.75
C TYR A 134 12.62 -5.07 -0.43
N PHE A 135 11.47 -4.93 -1.09
CA PHE A 135 11.15 -5.69 -2.29
C PHE A 135 12.07 -5.36 -3.45
N SER A 136 12.46 -4.09 -3.61
CA SER A 136 13.42 -3.67 -4.63
C SER A 136 14.80 -4.33 -4.41
N ALA A 137 15.29 -4.33 -3.18
CA ALA A 137 16.55 -4.99 -2.81
C ALA A 137 16.54 -6.51 -3.10
N GLU A 138 15.39 -7.16 -2.95
CA GLU A 138 15.16 -8.58 -3.28
C GLU A 138 14.79 -8.83 -4.75
N ASN A 139 14.87 -7.81 -5.62
CA ASN A 139 14.48 -7.87 -7.03
C ASN A 139 13.01 -8.30 -7.28
N MET A 140 12.12 -8.07 -6.31
CA MET A 140 10.70 -8.42 -6.37
C MET A 140 9.88 -7.34 -7.10
N LYS A 141 10.21 -7.06 -8.36
CA LYS A 141 9.67 -5.93 -9.16
C LYS A 141 8.15 -5.78 -9.13
N TYR A 142 7.40 -6.88 -9.25
CA TYR A 142 5.93 -6.83 -9.25
C TYR A 142 5.36 -6.31 -7.91
N ARG A 143 5.97 -6.70 -6.79
CA ARG A 143 5.55 -6.22 -5.46
C ARG A 143 5.98 -4.78 -5.22
N THR A 144 7.17 -4.40 -5.67
CA THR A 144 7.62 -3.00 -5.66
C THR A 144 6.62 -2.11 -6.41
N GLN A 145 6.23 -2.49 -7.63
CA GLN A 145 5.23 -1.79 -8.42
C GLN A 145 3.87 -1.69 -7.71
N ALA A 146 3.41 -2.79 -7.10
CA ALA A 146 2.16 -2.80 -6.35
C ALA A 146 2.16 -1.83 -5.16
N CYS A 147 3.25 -1.80 -4.37
CA CYS A 147 3.40 -0.86 -3.26
C CYS A 147 3.42 0.60 -3.74
N MET A 148 4.16 0.89 -4.81
CA MET A 148 4.22 2.23 -5.41
C MET A 148 2.87 2.69 -5.97
N ALA A 149 2.13 1.80 -6.64
CA ALA A 149 0.79 2.09 -7.12
C ALA A 149 -0.20 2.36 -5.97
N ALA A 150 -0.06 1.64 -4.84
CA ALA A 150 -0.85 1.88 -3.64
C ALA A 150 -0.54 3.28 -3.04
N MET A 151 0.73 3.66 -2.95
CA MET A 151 1.13 5.01 -2.52
C MET A 151 0.60 6.09 -3.45
N ALA A 152 0.71 5.91 -4.76
CA ALA A 152 0.18 6.85 -5.76
C ALA A 152 -1.33 7.05 -5.61
N LYS A 153 -2.06 5.95 -5.37
CA LYS A 153 -3.50 5.99 -5.11
C LYS A 153 -3.81 6.82 -3.86
N ILE A 154 -3.14 6.54 -2.74
CA ILE A 154 -3.32 7.27 -1.47
C ILE A 154 -3.06 8.77 -1.67
N TYR A 155 -1.97 9.14 -2.35
CA TYR A 155 -1.68 10.54 -2.62
C TYR A 155 -2.78 11.21 -3.46
N GLY A 156 -3.31 10.54 -4.48
CA GLY A 156 -4.41 11.06 -5.28
C GLY A 156 -5.73 11.20 -4.51
N GLU A 157 -6.02 10.32 -3.54
CA GLU A 157 -7.19 10.44 -2.65
C GLU A 157 -7.08 11.59 -1.65
N ASN A 158 -5.86 12.12 -1.45
CA ASN A 158 -5.56 13.22 -0.51
C ASN A 158 -5.14 14.51 -1.24
N ASP A 159 -5.51 14.65 -2.51
CA ASP A 159 -5.23 15.81 -3.37
C ASP A 159 -3.73 16.15 -3.53
N MET A 160 -2.83 15.21 -3.24
CA MET A 160 -1.39 15.36 -3.41
C MET A 160 -0.97 14.92 -4.82
N PHE A 161 -1.57 15.55 -5.84
CA PHE A 161 -1.47 15.11 -7.23
C PHE A 161 -0.03 15.12 -7.78
N ASP A 162 0.84 16.04 -7.36
CA ASP A 162 2.25 16.04 -7.79
C ASP A 162 2.98 14.76 -7.39
N LYS A 163 2.75 14.28 -6.16
CA LYS A 163 3.35 13.04 -5.66
C LYS A 163 2.74 11.81 -6.32
N ALA A 164 1.42 11.82 -6.51
CA ALA A 164 0.72 10.75 -7.21
C ALA A 164 1.20 10.62 -8.66
N LEU A 165 1.37 11.76 -9.36
CA LEU A 165 1.88 11.83 -10.72
C LEU A 165 3.26 11.17 -10.85
N ALA A 166 4.22 11.60 -10.03
CA ALA A 166 5.59 11.07 -10.07
C ALA A 166 5.61 9.54 -9.92
N LEU A 167 4.84 9.01 -8.97
CA LEU A 167 4.75 7.56 -8.75
C LEU A 167 4.03 6.84 -9.90
N TYR A 168 2.93 7.38 -10.43
CA TYR A 168 2.23 6.76 -11.55
C TYR A 168 3.08 6.71 -12.83
N GLU A 169 3.88 7.75 -13.10
CA GLU A 169 4.83 7.73 -14.22
C GLU A 169 5.92 6.69 -14.02
N GLU A 170 6.49 6.62 -12.81
CA GLU A 170 7.53 5.65 -12.50
C GLU A 170 7.00 4.22 -12.64
N VAL A 171 5.86 3.91 -12.03
CA VAL A 171 5.22 2.58 -12.12
C VAL A 171 4.78 2.28 -13.54
N GLY A 172 4.22 3.25 -14.27
CA GLY A 172 3.83 3.10 -15.67
C GLY A 172 5.02 2.71 -16.56
N ASN A 173 6.16 3.37 -16.38
CA ASN A 173 7.39 3.03 -17.10
C ASN A 173 7.93 1.65 -16.73
N MET A 174 7.94 1.30 -15.44
CA MET A 174 8.36 -0.03 -15.00
C MET A 174 7.42 -1.13 -15.52
N ALA A 175 6.12 -0.87 -15.61
CA ALA A 175 5.14 -1.81 -16.15
C ALA A 175 5.31 -2.00 -17.67
N ALA A 176 5.59 -0.92 -18.41
CA ALA A 176 5.83 -0.96 -19.85
C ALA A 176 7.05 -1.82 -20.23
N ASP A 177 8.12 -1.80 -19.41
CA ASP A 177 9.30 -2.67 -19.58
C ASP A 177 9.12 -4.08 -18.98
N GLY A 178 8.00 -4.31 -18.30
CA GLY A 178 7.72 -5.53 -17.57
C GLY A 178 7.15 -6.66 -18.43
N SER A 179 6.81 -7.77 -17.78
CA SER A 179 6.17 -8.92 -18.41
C SER A 179 4.68 -8.70 -18.74
N LEU A 180 4.06 -7.65 -18.18
CA LEU A 180 2.64 -7.33 -18.35
C LEU A 180 2.46 -5.88 -18.83
N PRO A 181 2.99 -5.52 -20.02
CA PRO A 181 3.00 -4.14 -20.51
C PRO A 181 1.61 -3.53 -20.70
N TYR A 182 0.58 -4.36 -20.90
CA TYR A 182 -0.82 -3.89 -20.99
C TYR A 182 -1.32 -3.20 -19.71
N GLN A 183 -0.66 -3.40 -18.56
CA GLN A 183 -1.02 -2.73 -17.30
C GLN A 183 -0.55 -1.28 -17.27
N ALA A 184 0.48 -0.92 -18.06
CA ALA A 184 1.05 0.43 -18.10
C ALA A 184 0.00 1.49 -18.44
N LYS A 185 -0.96 1.16 -19.32
CA LYS A 185 -2.03 2.07 -19.75
C LYS A 185 -2.82 2.67 -18.60
N GLU A 186 -3.13 1.88 -17.55
CA GLU A 186 -3.92 2.35 -16.40
C GLU A 186 -3.10 3.34 -15.57
N PHE A 187 -1.80 3.12 -15.41
CA PHE A 187 -0.92 4.03 -14.68
C PHE A 187 -0.73 5.35 -15.44
N PHE A 188 -0.48 5.30 -16.75
CA PHE A 188 -0.39 6.51 -17.57
C PHE A 188 -1.71 7.28 -17.62
N PHE A 189 -2.85 6.59 -17.66
CA PHE A 189 -4.17 7.23 -17.58
C PHE A 189 -4.33 8.01 -16.26
N ARG A 190 -3.98 7.40 -15.13
CA ARG A 190 -4.02 8.08 -13.82
C ARG A 190 -3.00 9.19 -13.69
N ALA A 191 -1.81 9.05 -14.29
CA ALA A 191 -0.83 10.12 -14.39
C ALA A 191 -1.40 11.34 -15.12
N MET A 192 -2.07 11.14 -16.26
CA MET A 192 -2.74 12.22 -16.99
C MET A 192 -3.82 12.91 -16.16
N LEU A 193 -4.64 12.15 -15.43
CA LEU A 193 -5.63 12.74 -14.53
C LEU A 193 -4.98 13.59 -13.43
N CYS A 194 -3.86 13.16 -12.86
CA CYS A 194 -3.10 13.97 -11.90
C CYS A 194 -2.56 15.25 -12.56
N ARG A 195 -2.02 15.18 -13.78
CA ARG A 195 -1.57 16.35 -14.54
C ARG A 195 -2.68 17.38 -14.70
N PHE A 196 -3.88 16.94 -15.07
CA PHE A 196 -5.04 17.82 -15.18
C PHE A 196 -5.44 18.44 -13.84
N ALA A 197 -5.37 17.68 -12.75
CA ALA A 197 -5.78 18.16 -11.42
C ALA A 197 -4.83 19.20 -10.79
N ILE A 198 -3.57 19.27 -11.25
CA ILE A 198 -2.59 20.27 -10.81
C ILE A 198 -2.77 21.61 -11.57
N VAL A 199 -3.53 21.61 -12.67
CA VAL A 199 -3.76 22.82 -13.45
C VAL A 199 -4.61 23.82 -12.66
N THR A 200 -4.11 25.04 -12.60
CA THR A 200 -4.73 26.22 -12.00
C THR A 200 -4.67 27.37 -13.00
N ASP A 201 -5.38 28.46 -12.72
CA ASP A 201 -5.39 29.64 -13.60
C ASP A 201 -3.98 30.19 -13.87
N ASP A 202 -3.14 30.25 -12.84
CA ASP A 202 -1.78 30.80 -12.90
C ASP A 202 -0.82 30.01 -13.80
N ASN A 203 -1.04 28.69 -13.96
CA ASN A 203 -0.12 27.79 -14.67
C ASN A 203 -0.76 27.06 -15.86
N ARG A 204 -2.00 27.43 -16.25
CA ARG A 204 -2.81 26.70 -17.24
C ARG A 204 -2.13 26.49 -18.58
N LEU A 205 -1.53 27.53 -19.15
CA LEU A 205 -0.93 27.45 -20.48
C LEU A 205 0.32 26.55 -20.47
N GLU A 206 1.15 26.68 -19.45
CA GLU A 206 2.36 25.87 -19.27
C GLU A 206 1.99 24.39 -19.02
N LYS A 207 1.14 24.14 -18.03
CA LYS A 207 0.75 22.77 -17.64
C LYS A 207 -0.16 22.10 -18.65
N GLY A 208 -0.96 22.86 -19.40
CA GLY A 208 -1.73 22.35 -20.53
C GLY A 208 -0.82 21.81 -21.65
N ALA A 209 0.19 22.60 -22.04
CA ALA A 209 1.18 22.17 -23.02
C ALA A 209 1.99 20.95 -22.55
N GLU A 210 2.45 20.94 -21.29
CA GLU A 210 3.14 19.78 -20.70
C GLU A 210 2.25 18.52 -20.69
N ALA A 211 0.94 18.67 -20.47
CA ALA A 211 0.01 17.53 -20.47
C ALA A 211 -0.14 16.93 -21.86
N LEU A 212 -0.22 17.75 -22.92
CA LEU A 212 -0.25 17.27 -24.30
C LEU A 212 1.04 16.53 -24.68
N GLU A 213 2.20 17.11 -24.36
CA GLU A 213 3.50 16.47 -24.60
C GLU A 213 3.64 15.14 -23.83
N ALA A 214 3.19 15.10 -22.58
CA ALA A 214 3.18 13.89 -21.76
C ALA A 214 2.27 12.81 -22.37
N LEU A 215 1.09 13.17 -22.88
CA LEU A 215 0.19 12.22 -23.54
C LEU A 215 0.84 11.59 -24.78
N GLU A 216 1.48 12.40 -25.63
CA GLU A 216 2.23 11.89 -26.80
C GLU A 216 3.35 10.94 -26.37
N THR A 217 4.09 11.30 -25.31
CA THR A 217 5.14 10.47 -24.74
C THR A 217 4.61 9.13 -24.24
N TYR A 218 3.48 9.14 -23.51
CA TYR A 218 2.85 7.92 -23.00
C TYR A 218 2.32 7.04 -24.14
N MET A 219 1.73 7.62 -25.20
CA MET A 219 1.27 6.88 -26.37
C MET A 219 2.42 6.27 -27.18
N ALA A 220 3.57 6.93 -27.22
CA ALA A 220 4.79 6.38 -27.83
C ALA A 220 5.37 5.23 -26.98
N ARG A 221 5.27 5.34 -25.66
CA ARG A 221 5.78 4.35 -24.70
C ARG A 221 4.90 3.11 -24.62
N ASP A 222 3.58 3.28 -24.60
CA ASP A 222 2.60 2.22 -24.49
C ASP A 222 1.69 2.14 -25.72
N LYS A 223 1.93 1.12 -26.55
CA LYS A 223 1.11 0.81 -27.73
C LYS A 223 -0.34 0.46 -27.39
N TYR A 224 -0.65 0.06 -26.15
CA TYR A 224 -2.02 -0.27 -25.72
C TYR A 224 -2.85 0.97 -25.38
N LEU A 225 -2.21 2.12 -25.19
CA LEU A 225 -2.88 3.40 -25.01
C LEU A 225 -3.18 4.06 -26.37
N LYS A 226 -2.32 3.90 -27.36
CA LYS A 226 -2.47 4.56 -28.66
C LYS A 226 -3.74 4.13 -29.40
N ASN A 227 -4.45 5.11 -29.98
CA ASN A 227 -5.67 4.92 -30.80
C ASN A 227 -6.84 4.24 -30.06
N THR A 228 -7.00 4.51 -28.77
CA THR A 228 -8.11 3.99 -27.95
C THR A 228 -9.11 5.09 -27.60
N ARG A 229 -10.31 4.69 -27.15
CA ARG A 229 -11.32 5.64 -26.64
C ARG A 229 -10.87 6.30 -25.32
N GLU A 230 -10.02 5.62 -24.55
CA GLU A 230 -9.34 6.20 -23.39
C GLU A 230 -8.45 7.38 -23.80
N THR A 231 -7.71 7.27 -24.91
CA THR A 231 -6.87 8.37 -25.42
C THR A 231 -7.70 9.50 -26.00
N GLU A 232 -8.81 9.19 -26.68
CA GLU A 232 -9.78 10.20 -27.13
C GLU A 232 -10.28 11.03 -25.93
N PHE A 233 -10.64 10.36 -24.84
CA PHE A 233 -11.00 11.02 -23.59
C PHE A 233 -9.87 11.93 -23.06
N LEU A 234 -8.64 11.42 -22.97
CA LEU A 234 -7.50 12.19 -22.44
C LEU A 234 -7.20 13.42 -23.29
N GLN A 235 -7.28 13.31 -24.61
CA GLN A 235 -7.09 14.42 -25.54
C GLN A 235 -8.19 15.48 -25.36
N MET A 236 -9.45 15.07 -25.31
CA MET A 236 -10.57 15.98 -25.07
C MET A 236 -10.44 16.71 -23.74
N CYS A 237 -10.04 16.00 -22.67
CA CYS A 237 -9.80 16.59 -21.36
C CYS A 237 -8.62 17.57 -21.36
N ALA A 238 -7.51 17.24 -22.02
CA ALA A 238 -6.35 18.14 -22.11
C ALA A 238 -6.74 19.47 -22.78
N GLU A 239 -7.42 19.39 -23.92
CA GLU A 239 -7.90 20.56 -24.65
C GLU A 239 -8.95 21.36 -23.86
N ALA A 240 -9.81 20.68 -23.08
CA ALA A 240 -10.78 21.34 -22.21
C ALA A 240 -10.12 22.08 -21.04
N VAL A 241 -9.11 21.48 -20.43
CA VAL A 241 -8.35 22.08 -19.32
C VAL A 241 -7.55 23.30 -19.80
N GLU A 242 -6.85 23.18 -20.92
CA GLU A 242 -6.10 24.29 -21.52
C GLU A 242 -7.04 25.44 -21.94
N GLY A 243 -8.15 25.11 -22.62
CA GLY A 243 -9.13 26.07 -23.09
C GLY A 243 -10.08 26.64 -22.02
N ALA A 244 -10.07 26.09 -20.80
CA ALA A 244 -11.10 26.29 -19.78
C ALA A 244 -12.53 26.06 -20.32
N ASP A 245 -12.72 25.04 -21.17
CA ASP A 245 -13.98 24.72 -21.82
C ASP A 245 -14.76 23.67 -21.03
N MET A 246 -15.70 24.13 -20.19
CA MET A 246 -16.54 23.26 -19.37
C MET A 246 -17.43 22.31 -20.18
N ASN A 247 -17.93 22.76 -21.33
CA ASN A 247 -18.81 21.91 -22.16
C ASN A 247 -18.03 20.74 -22.75
N LYS A 248 -16.79 21.01 -23.19
CA LYS A 248 -15.89 19.97 -23.69
C LYS A 248 -15.44 19.01 -22.59
N PHE A 249 -15.20 19.53 -21.38
CA PHE A 249 -14.90 18.70 -20.22
C PHE A 249 -16.06 17.75 -19.89
N ASP A 250 -17.30 18.26 -19.80
CA ASP A 250 -18.48 17.44 -19.52
C ASP A 250 -18.71 16.38 -20.62
N ALA A 251 -18.46 16.71 -21.90
CA ALA A 251 -18.51 15.74 -22.99
C ALA A 251 -17.45 14.64 -22.87
N ALA A 252 -16.22 14.99 -22.44
CA ALA A 252 -15.17 14.02 -22.18
C ALA A 252 -15.56 13.09 -21.01
N VAL A 253 -16.06 13.64 -19.90
CA VAL A 253 -16.51 12.82 -18.76
C VAL A 253 -17.65 11.87 -19.16
N SER A 254 -18.57 12.32 -20.02
CA SER A 254 -19.62 11.44 -20.58
C SER A 254 -19.03 10.27 -21.38
N LEU A 255 -18.02 10.53 -22.22
CA LEU A 255 -17.30 9.49 -22.95
C LEU A 255 -16.70 8.45 -21.99
N LEU A 256 -16.05 8.89 -20.91
CA LEU A 256 -15.45 7.97 -19.94
C LEU A 256 -16.49 7.14 -19.16
N ASN A 257 -17.64 7.74 -18.87
CA ASN A 257 -18.78 7.05 -18.26
C ASN A 257 -19.35 5.96 -19.18
N ASP A 258 -19.48 6.24 -20.48
CA ASP A 258 -19.95 5.27 -21.49
C ASP A 258 -19.00 4.09 -21.66
N LEU A 259 -17.70 4.29 -21.35
CA LEU A 259 -16.71 3.21 -21.30
C LEU A 259 -16.78 2.38 -20.02
N HIS A 260 -17.64 2.76 -19.06
CA HIS A 260 -17.73 2.17 -17.72
C HIS A 260 -16.37 2.18 -16.97
N MET A 261 -15.58 3.24 -17.19
CA MET A 261 -14.23 3.36 -16.63
C MET A 261 -14.13 4.25 -15.40
N LEU A 262 -15.23 4.87 -14.97
CA LEU A 262 -15.27 5.67 -13.75
C LEU A 262 -15.26 4.78 -12.50
N ASP A 263 -14.17 4.87 -11.74
CA ASP A 263 -14.10 4.38 -10.36
C ASP A 263 -14.15 5.55 -9.38
N GLU A 264 -14.22 5.27 -8.07
CA GLU A 264 -14.30 6.29 -7.02
C GLU A 264 -13.12 7.27 -7.08
N TRP A 265 -11.91 6.77 -7.36
CA TRP A 265 -10.71 7.57 -7.45
C TRP A 265 -10.75 8.52 -8.67
N LYS A 266 -11.07 7.99 -9.86
CA LYS A 266 -11.16 8.80 -11.09
C LYS A 266 -12.25 9.85 -10.96
N SER A 267 -13.38 9.50 -10.34
CA SER A 267 -14.47 10.44 -10.07
C SER A 267 -14.02 11.57 -9.14
N HIS A 268 -13.30 11.26 -8.06
CA HIS A 268 -12.71 12.26 -7.16
C HIS A 268 -11.79 13.21 -7.92
N VAL A 269 -10.82 12.69 -8.67
CA VAL A 269 -9.86 13.54 -9.41
C VAL A 269 -10.56 14.42 -10.45
N LEU A 270 -11.53 13.87 -11.20
CA LEU A 270 -12.28 14.64 -12.20
C LEU A 270 -13.14 15.74 -11.58
N LEU A 271 -13.66 15.54 -10.36
CA LEU A 271 -14.35 16.61 -9.63
C LEU A 271 -13.39 17.74 -9.24
N VAL A 272 -12.14 17.42 -8.87
CA VAL A 272 -11.11 18.44 -8.64
C VAL A 272 -10.79 19.20 -9.92
N VAL A 273 -10.57 18.49 -11.04
CA VAL A 273 -10.32 19.11 -12.35
C VAL A 273 -11.47 20.05 -12.74
N LYS A 274 -12.72 19.60 -12.59
CA LYS A 274 -13.91 20.41 -12.87
C LYS A 274 -13.90 21.71 -12.07
N LYS A 275 -13.67 21.62 -10.77
CA LYS A 275 -13.61 22.79 -9.88
C LYS A 275 -12.50 23.76 -10.27
N ASN A 276 -11.34 23.25 -10.69
CA ASN A 276 -10.24 24.08 -11.15
C ASN A 276 -10.61 24.84 -12.44
N ILE A 277 -11.26 24.15 -13.40
CA ILE A 277 -11.77 24.80 -14.62
C ILE A 277 -12.79 25.89 -14.29
N GLU A 278 -13.74 25.64 -13.39
CA GLU A 278 -14.73 26.64 -12.95
C GLU A 278 -14.11 27.86 -12.26
N SER A 279 -12.90 27.71 -11.70
CA SER A 279 -12.21 28.77 -10.97
C SER A 279 -11.37 29.72 -11.83
N ILE A 280 -11.15 29.36 -13.10
CA ILE A 280 -10.38 30.15 -14.07
C ILE A 280 -11.17 31.37 -14.49
N ARG A 281 -10.51 32.54 -14.49
CA ARG A 281 -11.14 33.85 -14.73
C ARG A 281 -10.99 34.36 -16.16
#